data_AF-A0A1Q7AU90-F1
#
_entry.id   AF-A0A1Q7AU90-F1
#
_cell.length_a   1.000
_cell.length_b   1.000
_cell.length_c   1.000
_cell.angle_alpha   90.00
_cell.angle_beta   90.00
_cell.angle_gamma   90.00
#
_symmetry.space_group_name_H-M   'P 1'
#
loop_
_entity.id
_entity.type
_entity.pdbx_description
1 polymer ?
#
loop_
_entity_poly.entity_id
_entity_poly.type
_entity_poly.pdbx_seq_one_letter_code
_entity_poly.pdbx_strand_id
1 'polypeptide(L)'
;MLSSRPSTNGLPDLGGRVRDLVGVNLAAYLSGAETTEEFASWLKQADATSAYAARRLAPVLEIADLFRPRNAITLLRAWLREIDPELDRRSPAQVIRNLRSGSAAVLAEAAERFLDGRAPRPQGVPAMVRAPLVRRAARRMPR
;
A
#
# COMPACT_ATOMS: atom_id res chain seq x y z
N MET A 1 -10.88 9.67 -23.51
CA MET A 1 -10.65 8.25 -23.16
C MET A 1 -10.48 8.17 -21.66
N LEU A 2 -11.12 7.18 -21.04
CA LEU A 2 -11.51 7.16 -19.63
C LEU A 2 -10.34 7.26 -18.66
N SER A 3 -10.50 8.09 -17.62
CA SER A 3 -9.77 7.94 -16.37
C SER A 3 -10.18 6.61 -15.74
N SER A 4 -9.37 5.56 -15.90
CA SER A 4 -9.45 4.36 -15.07
C SER A 4 -9.10 4.76 -13.64
N ARG A 5 -10.11 5.17 -12.87
CA ARG A 5 -10.11 4.92 -11.43
C ARG A 5 -9.98 3.41 -11.28
N PRO A 6 -8.98 2.85 -10.58
CA PRO A 6 -8.99 1.42 -10.32
C PRO A 6 -10.24 1.10 -9.48
N SER A 7 -11.24 0.56 -10.17
CA SER A 7 -12.43 -0.05 -9.60
C SER A 7 -11.98 -1.05 -8.55
N THR A 8 -12.34 -0.85 -7.28
CA THR A 8 -12.34 -1.85 -6.19
C THR A 8 -11.47 -3.07 -6.48
N ASN A 9 -10.16 -2.95 -6.30
CA ASN A 9 -9.24 -4.07 -6.51
C ASN A 9 -9.66 -5.20 -5.54
N GLY A 10 -10.25 -6.25 -6.10
CA GLY A 10 -10.63 -7.44 -5.34
C GLY A 10 -9.41 -8.04 -4.65
N LEU A 11 -9.65 -8.89 -3.65
CA LEU A 11 -8.59 -9.56 -2.90
C LEU A 11 -7.48 -10.18 -3.80
N PRO A 12 -7.78 -10.78 -4.98
CA PRO A 12 -6.74 -11.28 -5.89
C PRO A 12 -5.70 -10.24 -6.31
N ASP A 13 -6.13 -9.07 -6.78
CA ASP A 13 -5.21 -8.00 -7.21
C ASP A 13 -4.43 -7.45 -6.02
N LEU A 14 -5.16 -7.12 -4.96
CA LEU A 14 -4.59 -6.49 -3.78
C LEU A 14 -3.58 -7.42 -3.09
N GLY A 15 -3.93 -8.70 -2.94
CA GLY A 15 -3.03 -9.72 -2.40
C GLY A 15 -1.85 -10.03 -3.30
N GLY A 16 -2.04 -10.04 -4.63
CA GLY A 16 -0.93 -10.18 -5.59
C GLY A 16 0.09 -9.05 -5.46
N ARG A 17 -0.37 -7.80 -5.41
CA ARG A 17 0.50 -6.63 -5.24
C ARG A 17 1.25 -6.63 -3.92
N VAL A 18 0.60 -7.02 -2.82
CA VAL A 18 1.28 -7.14 -1.52
C VAL A 18 2.30 -8.29 -1.55
N ARG A 19 1.95 -9.44 -2.12
CA ARG A 19 2.87 -10.58 -2.29
C ARG A 19 4.13 -10.18 -3.03
N ASP A 20 3.99 -9.46 -4.15
CA ASP A 20 5.13 -9.06 -4.97
C ASP A 20 6.02 -8.02 -4.25
N LEU A 21 5.43 -7.23 -3.34
CA LEU A 21 6.12 -6.22 -2.55
C LEU A 21 6.88 -6.80 -1.34
N VAL A 22 6.28 -7.73 -0.59
CA VAL A 22 6.84 -8.19 0.70
C VAL A 22 7.23 -9.67 0.74
N GLY A 23 6.90 -10.41 -0.32
CA GLY A 23 7.05 -11.86 -0.42
C GLY A 23 5.84 -12.64 0.10
N VAL A 24 5.67 -13.86 -0.40
CA VAL A 24 4.49 -14.72 -0.15
C VAL A 24 4.24 -15.04 1.32
N ASN A 25 5.29 -15.38 2.07
CA ASN A 25 5.15 -15.72 3.50
C ASN A 25 4.63 -14.54 4.32
N LEU A 26 5.14 -13.33 4.05
CA LEU A 26 4.69 -12.15 4.80
C LEU A 26 3.31 -11.71 4.36
N ALA A 27 3.00 -11.79 3.06
CA ALA A 27 1.66 -11.48 2.56
C ALA A 27 0.59 -12.42 3.15
N ALA A 28 0.87 -13.73 3.23
CA ALA A 28 -0.02 -14.71 3.88
C ALA A 28 -0.20 -14.41 5.38
N TYR A 29 0.88 -14.08 6.09
CA TYR A 29 0.80 -13.69 7.49
C TYR A 29 -0.07 -12.45 7.71
N LEU A 30 0.13 -11.40 6.89
CA LEU A 30 -0.57 -10.12 6.98
C LEU A 30 -2.06 -10.26 6.63
N SER A 31 -2.40 -11.09 5.64
CA SER A 31 -3.79 -11.37 5.27
C SER A 31 -4.55 -12.08 6.40
N GLY A 32 -3.81 -12.76 7.28
CA GLY A 32 -4.34 -13.62 8.32
C GLY A 32 -4.69 -15.02 7.85
N ALA A 33 -4.15 -15.45 6.69
CA ALA A 33 -4.13 -16.85 6.34
C ALA A 33 -3.24 -17.62 7.35
N GLU A 34 -3.56 -18.89 7.54
CA GLU A 34 -2.79 -19.84 8.33
C GLU A 34 -1.63 -20.41 7.50
N THR A 35 -1.82 -20.56 6.18
CA THR A 35 -0.79 -21.08 5.27
C THR A 35 -0.62 -20.26 4.00
N THR A 36 0.51 -20.42 3.32
CA THR A 36 0.77 -19.81 2.01
C THR A 36 -0.13 -20.38 0.92
N GLU A 37 -0.56 -21.63 1.06
CA GLU A 37 -1.45 -22.33 0.13
C GLU A 37 -2.87 -21.81 0.26
N GLU A 38 -3.33 -21.58 1.50
CA GLU A 38 -4.63 -20.93 1.78
C GLU A 38 -4.65 -19.53 1.16
N PHE A 39 -3.61 -18.72 1.42
CA PHE A 39 -3.47 -17.41 0.80
C PHE A 39 -3.45 -17.50 -0.74
N ALA A 40 -2.72 -18.45 -1.32
CA ALA A 40 -2.70 -18.64 -2.78
C ALA A 40 -4.05 -19.07 -3.35
N SER A 41 -4.83 -19.86 -2.60
CA SER A 41 -6.20 -20.26 -2.96
C SER A 41 -7.13 -19.05 -3.00
N TRP A 42 -7.03 -18.17 -2.00
CA TRP A 42 -7.79 -16.92 -1.92
C TRP A 42 -7.55 -15.99 -3.12
N LEU A 43 -6.33 -15.97 -3.67
CA LEU A 43 -6.04 -15.16 -4.86
C LEU A 43 -6.63 -15.77 -6.16
N LYS A 44 -7.01 -17.04 -6.16
CA LYS A 44 -7.61 -17.72 -7.32
C LYS A 44 -9.15 -17.64 -7.32
N GLN A 45 -9.75 -17.48 -6.15
CA GLN A 45 -11.20 -17.47 -5.97
C GLN A 45 -11.70 -16.02 -5.85
N ALA A 46 -12.43 -15.55 -6.86
CA ALA A 46 -13.00 -14.20 -6.89
C ALA A 46 -14.13 -14.00 -5.87
N ASP A 47 -14.78 -15.09 -5.46
CA ASP A 47 -15.97 -15.05 -4.62
C ASP A 47 -15.67 -15.37 -3.15
N ALA A 48 -16.15 -14.48 -2.28
CA ALA A 48 -16.33 -14.63 -0.83
C ALA A 48 -15.10 -14.81 0.07
N THR A 49 -13.89 -14.46 -0.37
CA THR A 49 -12.74 -14.55 0.55
C THR A 49 -12.59 -13.28 1.42
N SER A 50 -13.00 -13.43 2.68
CA SER A 50 -12.74 -12.60 3.86
C SER A 50 -12.54 -11.10 3.61
N ALA A 51 -13.59 -10.31 3.81
CA ALA A 51 -13.50 -8.85 3.89
C ALA A 51 -12.36 -8.39 4.83
N TYR A 52 -11.98 -9.20 5.83
CA TYR A 52 -10.84 -8.93 6.70
C TYR A 52 -9.49 -9.06 5.98
N ALA A 53 -9.28 -10.03 5.09
CA ALA A 53 -8.03 -10.17 4.35
C ALA A 53 -7.76 -8.92 3.50
N ALA A 54 -8.76 -8.45 2.75
CA ALA A 54 -8.63 -7.22 1.95
C ALA A 54 -8.37 -5.99 2.84
N ARG A 55 -9.10 -5.87 3.97
CA ARG A 55 -8.92 -4.78 4.95
C ARG A 55 -7.53 -4.76 5.58
N ARG A 56 -6.93 -5.91 5.86
CA ARG A 56 -5.58 -6.00 6.45
C ARG A 56 -4.50 -5.67 5.43
N LEU A 57 -4.68 -6.12 4.19
CA LEU A 57 -3.68 -5.95 3.14
C LEU A 57 -3.70 -4.54 2.50
N ALA A 58 -4.84 -3.84 2.51
CA ALA A 58 -4.95 -2.48 1.97
C ALA A 58 -3.97 -1.47 2.59
N PRO A 59 -3.86 -1.35 3.94
CA PRO A 59 -2.87 -0.50 4.60
C PRO A 59 -1.43 -0.75 4.15
N VAL A 60 -1.07 -1.99 3.78
CA VAL A 60 0.30 -2.31 3.34
C VAL A 60 0.67 -1.52 2.09
N LEU A 61 -0.26 -1.39 1.15
CA LEU A 61 -0.06 -0.64 -0.09
C LEU A 61 -0.08 0.87 0.16
N GLU A 62 -0.94 1.36 1.05
CA GLU A 62 -0.97 2.77 1.48
C GLU A 62 0.36 3.17 2.14
N ILE A 63 0.88 2.32 3.02
CA ILE A 63 2.18 2.55 3.68
C ILE A 63 3.32 2.47 2.66
N ALA A 64 3.25 1.55 1.70
CA ALA A 64 4.25 1.48 0.63
C ALA A 64 4.38 2.80 -0.15
N ASP A 65 3.28 3.53 -0.31
CA ASP A 65 3.28 4.86 -0.94
C ASP A 65 3.99 5.94 -0.10
N LEU A 66 4.19 5.74 1.20
CA LEU A 66 5.04 6.60 2.04
C LEU A 66 6.54 6.30 1.82
N PHE A 67 6.90 5.04 1.58
CA PHE A 67 8.29 4.60 1.41
C PHE A 67 8.83 4.92 0.01
N ARG A 68 7.99 4.84 -1.04
CA ARG A 68 8.41 5.03 -2.45
C ARG A 68 9.04 6.40 -2.72
N PRO A 69 8.44 7.55 -2.35
CA PRO A 69 9.01 8.86 -2.64
C PRO A 69 10.36 9.11 -1.93
N ARG A 70 10.63 8.36 -0.86
CA ARG A 70 11.89 8.43 -0.11
C ARG A 70 12.95 7.45 -0.61
N ASN A 71 12.71 6.77 -1.73
CA ASN A 71 13.54 5.67 -2.25
C ASN A 71 13.80 4.56 -1.21
N ALA A 72 12.87 4.39 -0.27
CA ALA A 72 13.04 3.54 0.91
C ALA A 72 12.24 2.24 0.81
N ILE A 73 11.66 1.91 -0.35
CA ILE A 73 10.73 0.77 -0.49
C ILE A 73 11.35 -0.57 -0.05
N THR A 74 12.66 -0.72 -0.16
CA THR A 74 13.42 -1.89 0.31
C THR A 74 13.38 -2.05 1.84
N LEU A 75 13.20 -0.96 2.59
CA LEU A 75 13.09 -0.97 4.05
C LEU A 75 11.71 -1.40 4.55
N LEU A 76 10.67 -1.39 3.71
CA LEU A 76 9.30 -1.71 4.12
C LEU A 76 9.21 -3.10 4.77
N ARG A 77 9.90 -4.08 4.17
CA ARG A 77 9.92 -5.46 4.68
C ARG A 77 10.59 -5.56 6.05
N ALA A 78 11.63 -4.76 6.29
CA ALA A 78 12.31 -4.70 7.58
C ALA A 78 11.44 -4.02 8.63
N TRP A 79 10.88 -2.85 8.29
CA TRP A 79 9.97 -2.10 9.16
C TRP A 79 8.76 -2.92 9.62
N LEU A 80 8.14 -3.69 8.72
CA LEU A 80 7.02 -4.56 9.07
C LEU A 80 7.35 -5.58 10.18
N ARG A 81 8.63 -5.91 10.39
CA ARG A 81 9.10 -6.86 11.41
C ARG A 81 9.70 -6.17 12.65
N GLU A 82 9.93 -4.87 12.60
CA GLU A 82 10.55 -4.13 13.70
C GLU A 82 9.55 -3.96 14.85
N ILE A 83 10.02 -4.11 16.08
CA ILE A 83 9.20 -3.87 17.27
C ILE A 83 9.14 -2.35 17.48
N ASP A 84 7.93 -1.81 17.51
CA ASP A 84 7.70 -0.39 17.76
C ASP A 84 7.14 -0.19 19.18
N PRO A 85 7.84 0.54 20.07
CA PRO A 85 7.34 0.87 21.41
C PRO A 85 5.98 1.58 21.38
N GLU A 86 5.71 2.39 20.36
CA GLU A 86 4.47 3.15 20.19
C GLU A 86 3.31 2.30 19.65
N LEU A 87 3.58 1.05 19.25
CA LEU A 87 2.59 0.06 18.83
C LEU A 87 2.36 -1.02 19.91
N ASP A 88 2.41 -0.63 21.18
CA ASP A 88 2.35 -1.55 22.33
C ASP A 88 3.44 -2.63 22.28
N ARG A 89 4.64 -2.26 21.81
CA ARG A 89 5.77 -3.20 21.59
C ARG A 89 5.43 -4.35 20.64
N ARG A 90 4.53 -4.11 19.68
CA ARG A 90 4.21 -5.03 18.58
C ARG A 90 4.89 -4.58 17.30
N SER A 91 5.08 -5.51 16.38
CA SER A 91 5.50 -5.16 15.03
C SER A 91 4.32 -4.64 14.19
N PRO A 92 4.56 -3.77 13.19
CA PRO A 92 3.50 -3.34 12.28
C PRO A 92 2.79 -4.52 11.61
N ALA A 93 3.50 -5.61 11.30
CA ALA A 93 2.87 -6.83 10.76
C ALA A 93 1.88 -7.48 11.74
N GLN A 94 2.20 -7.52 13.04
CA GLN A 94 1.29 -8.03 14.06
C GLN A 94 0.05 -7.14 14.21
N VAL A 95 0.23 -5.81 14.16
CA VAL A 95 -0.89 -4.87 14.21
C VAL A 95 -1.79 -5.05 12.98
N ILE A 96 -1.21 -5.15 11.79
CA ILE A 96 -1.94 -5.38 10.53
C ILE A 96 -2.71 -6.70 10.57
N ARG A 97 -2.08 -7.83 10.95
CA ARG A 97 -2.76 -9.14 11.04
C ARG A 97 -3.98 -9.09 11.98
N ASN A 98 -3.91 -8.28 13.02
CA ASN A 98 -4.96 -8.16 14.02
C ASN A 98 -6.01 -7.09 13.72
N LEU A 99 -5.88 -6.34 12.63
CA LEU A 99 -6.84 -5.32 12.24
C LEU A 99 -8.23 -5.95 12.03
N ARG A 100 -9.22 -5.54 12.83
CA ARG A 100 -10.63 -5.96 12.74
C ARG A 100 -11.50 -4.84 12.15
N SER A 101 -11.26 -3.62 12.61
CA SER A 101 -11.84 -2.37 12.13
C SER A 101 -10.88 -1.26 12.52
N GLY A 102 -10.52 -0.34 11.62
CA GLY A 102 -9.66 0.77 12.00
C GLY A 102 -8.86 1.38 10.85
N SER A 103 -8.43 2.61 11.10
CA SER A 103 -7.66 3.46 10.19
C SER A 103 -6.18 3.05 10.15
N ALA A 104 -5.57 3.14 8.97
CA ALA A 104 -4.13 2.99 8.78
C ALA A 104 -3.31 4.13 9.42
N ALA A 105 -3.94 5.13 10.04
CA ALA A 105 -3.28 6.32 10.59
C ALA A 105 -2.13 5.99 11.57
N VAL A 106 -2.36 5.13 12.55
CA VAL A 106 -1.32 4.77 13.55
C VAL A 106 -0.13 4.06 12.87
N LEU A 107 -0.40 3.23 11.86
CA LEU A 107 0.65 2.57 11.07
C LEU A 107 1.41 3.56 10.18
N ALA A 108 0.70 4.55 9.61
CA ALA A 108 1.30 5.61 8.81
C ALA A 108 2.20 6.53 9.66
N GLU A 109 1.77 6.90 10.86
CA GLU A 109 2.59 7.66 11.82
C GLU A 109 3.83 6.88 12.24
N ALA A 110 3.69 5.58 12.52
CA ALA A 110 4.82 4.70 12.82
C ALA A 110 5.79 4.56 11.64
N ALA A 111 5.28 4.47 10.42
CA ALA A 111 6.09 4.45 9.20
C ALA A 111 6.87 5.75 9.00
N GLU A 112 6.20 6.90 9.14
CA GLU A 112 6.81 8.23 9.05
C GLU A 112 7.96 8.37 10.07
N ARG A 113 7.73 8.00 11.34
CA ARG A 113 8.76 8.04 12.39
C ARG A 113 9.96 7.15 12.06
N PHE A 114 9.70 5.94 11.58
CA PHE A 114 10.76 5.03 11.16
C PHE A 114 11.59 5.60 10.01
N LEU A 115 10.92 6.20 9.02
CA LEU A 115 11.55 6.80 7.86
C LEU A 115 12.35 8.05 8.24
N ASP A 116 11.85 8.90 9.12
CA ASP A 116 12.56 10.12 9.52
C ASP A 116 13.94 9.82 10.15
N GLY A 117 14.09 8.67 10.81
CA GLY A 117 15.39 8.21 11.34
C GLY A 117 16.34 7.55 10.33
N ARG A 118 15.90 7.19 9.12
CA ARG A 118 16.65 6.31 8.18
C ARG A 118 16.67 6.76 6.72
N ALA A 119 15.64 7.47 6.30
CA ALA A 119 15.42 8.00 4.96
C ALA A 119 14.66 9.32 5.11
N PRO A 120 15.36 10.42 5.44
CA PRO A 120 14.73 11.71 5.65
C PRO A 120 13.96 12.13 4.40
N ARG A 121 12.91 12.93 4.60
CA ARG A 121 12.04 13.39 3.51
C ARG A 121 12.89 13.96 2.37
N PRO A 122 12.57 13.66 1.11
CA PRO A 122 13.29 14.20 -0.02
C PRO A 122 13.24 15.72 0.05
N GLN A 123 14.37 16.34 0.39
CA GLN A 123 14.51 17.79 0.42
C GLN A 123 14.65 18.26 -1.02
N GLY A 124 13.58 18.86 -1.57
CA GLY A 124 13.60 19.46 -2.89
C GLY A 124 13.56 18.45 -4.04
N VAL A 125 12.37 17.92 -4.32
CA VAL A 125 11.91 17.94 -5.71
C VAL A 125 10.93 19.09 -5.79
N PRO A 126 11.18 20.15 -6.60
CA PRO A 126 10.13 21.10 -6.91
C PRO A 126 8.97 20.26 -7.45
N ALA A 127 7.77 20.46 -6.90
CA ALA A 127 6.54 19.87 -7.41
C ALA A 127 6.61 19.99 -8.93
N MET A 128 6.85 18.87 -9.62
CA MET A 128 6.97 18.87 -11.07
C MET A 128 5.71 19.56 -11.56
N VAL A 129 5.92 20.75 -12.11
CA VAL A 129 4.90 21.65 -12.60
C VAL A 129 3.96 20.81 -13.43
N ARG A 130 2.70 20.67 -12.97
CA ARG A 130 1.63 20.22 -13.85
C ARG A 130 1.53 21.30 -14.93
N ALA A 131 2.24 21.09 -16.03
CA ALA A 131 2.21 22.00 -17.16
C ALA A 131 0.74 22.18 -17.59
N PRO A 132 0.22 23.41 -17.67
CA PRO A 132 -1.05 23.64 -18.31
C PRO A 132 -0.85 23.41 -19.80
N LEU A 133 -1.20 22.23 -20.30
CA LEU A 133 -1.29 22.00 -21.73
C LEU A 133 -2.49 22.78 -22.26
N VAL A 134 -2.15 23.97 -22.74
CA VAL A 134 -2.91 24.98 -23.46
C VAL A 134 -4.08 24.39 -24.25
N ARG A 135 -5.27 24.95 -24.02
CA ARG A 135 -6.46 24.79 -24.88
C ARG A 135 -6.10 25.12 -26.33
N ARG A 136 -6.05 24.11 -27.21
CA ARG A 136 -6.18 24.34 -28.65
C ARG A 136 -7.66 24.63 -28.94
N ALA A 137 -7.98 25.91 -29.05
CA ALA A 137 -9.26 26.36 -29.57
C ALA A 137 -9.37 25.93 -31.03
N ALA A 138 -10.38 25.11 -31.33
CA ALA A 138 -10.89 24.94 -32.67
C ALA A 138 -11.38 26.29 -33.20
N ARG A 139 -10.94 26.68 -34.41
CA ARG A 139 -11.68 27.64 -35.22
C ARG A 139 -12.12 26.94 -36.50
N ARG A 140 -13.43 26.76 -36.62
CA ARG A 140 -14.12 26.53 -37.88
C ARG A 140 -13.92 27.74 -38.82
N MET A 141 -13.79 27.40 -40.10
CA MET A 141 -14.09 28.09 -41.39
C MET A 141 -15.06 29.30 -41.35
N PRO A 142 -15.20 30.18 -42.39
CA PRO A 142 -15.11 29.85 -43.83
C PRO A 142 -14.62 30.98 -44.80
N ARG A 143 -14.49 30.65 -46.09
CA ARG A 143 -15.09 31.43 -47.20
C ARG A 143 -15.14 30.58 -48.46
#